data_AF-A0A2E4W3L9-F1
#
_entry.id   AF-A0A2E4W3L9-F1
#
_cell.length_a   1.000
_cell.length_b   1.000
_cell.length_c   1.000
_cell.angle_alpha   90.00
_cell.angle_beta   90.00
_cell.angle_gamma   90.00
#
_symmetry.space_group_name_H-M   'P 1'
#
loop_
_entity.id
_entity.type
_entity.pdbx_description
1 polymer ?
#
loop_
_entity_poly.entity_id
_entity_poly.type
_entity_poly.pdbx_seq_one_letter_code
_entity_poly.pdbx_strand_id
1 'polypeptide(L)'
;MGVTESESTTAKRNFYLMLSPPDGQDVAANNGFYPSSEDVYEEEQKDILRSWAILTQAGIVDSMSDAADWMADVMVNDNMLPPEDMDDADIVTVGFDMDHPGSDDFATFQTIPFGELRKMHQQIKESTYNTVLGCLISGVSKLLDEELIELTTV
;
A
#
# COMPACT_ATOMS: atom_id res chain seq x y z
N MET A 1 23.87 -16.56 -10.01
CA MET A 1 24.02 -15.26 -10.71
C MET A 1 23.69 -14.19 -9.69
N GLY A 2 24.64 -13.29 -9.39
CA GLY A 2 24.42 -12.24 -8.40
C GLY A 2 23.60 -11.12 -9.04
N VAL A 3 22.44 -10.79 -8.46
CA VAL A 3 21.67 -9.60 -8.83
C VAL A 3 22.59 -8.40 -8.70
N THR A 4 22.80 -7.69 -9.79
CA THR A 4 23.63 -6.48 -9.74
C THR A 4 22.84 -5.39 -9.01
N GLU A 5 23.52 -4.54 -8.23
CA GLU A 5 22.89 -3.47 -7.43
C GLU A 5 22.00 -2.55 -8.29
N SER A 6 22.38 -2.38 -9.56
CA SER A 6 21.63 -1.74 -10.65
C SER A 6 20.27 -2.38 -10.94
N GLU A 7 20.22 -3.71 -11.15
CA GLU A 7 18.96 -4.44 -11.40
C GLU A 7 18.01 -4.35 -10.21
N SER A 8 18.55 -4.38 -8.99
CA SER A 8 17.74 -4.20 -7.77
C SER A 8 17.12 -2.80 -7.68
N THR A 9 17.82 -1.79 -8.20
CA THR A 9 17.40 -0.39 -8.15
C THR A 9 16.27 -0.12 -9.15
N THR A 10 16.40 -0.63 -10.39
CA THR A 10 15.33 -0.54 -11.40
C THR A 10 14.10 -1.35 -10.99
N ALA A 11 14.28 -2.58 -10.50
CA ALA A 11 13.17 -3.39 -10.03
C ALA A 11 12.40 -2.72 -8.87
N LYS A 12 13.12 -2.07 -7.96
CA LYS A 12 12.53 -1.31 -6.85
C LYS A 12 11.75 -0.09 -7.33
N ARG A 13 12.22 0.61 -8.37
CA ARG A 13 11.46 1.71 -8.98
C ARG A 13 10.17 1.21 -9.63
N ASN A 14 10.27 0.16 -10.44
CA ASN A 14 9.11 -0.42 -11.13
C ASN A 14 8.07 -0.96 -10.14
N PHE A 15 8.52 -1.49 -9.00
CA PHE A 15 7.62 -1.84 -7.90
C PHE A 15 6.80 -0.62 -7.45
N TYR A 16 7.45 0.52 -7.15
CA TYR A 16 6.74 1.73 -6.73
C TYR A 16 5.77 2.25 -7.79
N LEU A 17 6.14 2.18 -9.06
CA LEU A 17 5.26 2.55 -10.18
C LEU A 17 3.99 1.68 -10.25
N MET A 18 4.09 0.40 -9.90
CA MET A 18 2.96 -0.55 -9.97
C MET A 18 2.05 -0.54 -8.73
N LEU A 19 2.46 0.11 -7.62
CA LEU A 19 1.65 0.19 -6.40
C LEU A 19 0.33 0.93 -6.61
N SER A 20 0.35 1.97 -7.44
CA SER A 20 -0.82 2.79 -7.77
C SER A 20 -0.63 3.32 -9.18
N PRO A 21 -1.54 3.04 -10.14
CA PRO A 21 -1.47 3.65 -11.46
C PRO A 21 -1.41 5.19 -11.43
N PRO A 22 -2.26 5.90 -10.67
CA PRO A 22 -2.19 7.37 -10.63
C PRO A 22 -0.97 7.91 -9.86
N ASP A 23 -0.55 7.25 -8.77
CA ASP A 23 0.39 7.85 -7.80
C ASP A 23 1.79 7.22 -7.81
N GLY A 24 2.01 6.14 -8.56
CA GLY A 24 3.23 5.34 -8.47
C GLY A 24 4.52 6.11 -8.73
N GLN A 25 4.46 7.14 -9.59
CA GLN A 25 5.58 8.04 -9.88
C GLN A 25 5.93 8.93 -8.68
N ASP A 26 4.92 9.48 -8.00
CA ASP A 26 5.12 10.27 -6.79
C ASP A 26 5.67 9.41 -5.66
N VAL A 27 5.20 8.16 -5.55
CA VAL A 27 5.73 7.18 -4.59
C VAL A 27 7.20 6.89 -4.89
N ALA A 28 7.58 6.67 -6.16
CA ALA A 28 8.98 6.47 -6.54
C ALA A 28 9.84 7.70 -6.22
N ALA A 29 9.35 8.91 -6.52
CA ALA A 29 10.05 10.17 -6.25
C ALA A 29 10.32 10.39 -4.76
N ASN A 30 9.31 10.15 -3.92
CA ASN A 30 9.42 10.23 -2.47
C ASN A 30 10.39 9.20 -1.88
N ASN A 31 10.69 8.12 -2.61
CA ASN A 31 11.66 7.09 -2.24
C ASN A 31 13.05 7.30 -2.89
N GLY A 32 13.34 8.50 -3.40
CA GLY A 32 14.65 8.90 -3.89
C GLY A 32 14.93 8.58 -5.35
N PHE A 33 13.93 8.18 -6.12
CA PHE A 33 14.05 8.06 -7.57
C PHE A 33 13.80 9.40 -8.26
N TYR A 34 14.53 9.67 -9.34
CA TYR A 34 14.27 10.87 -10.13
C TYR A 34 12.96 10.72 -10.93
N PRO A 35 12.13 11.77 -11.01
CA PRO A 35 10.98 11.79 -11.90
C PRO A 35 11.42 11.56 -13.35
N SER A 36 10.59 10.83 -14.10
CA SER A 36 10.79 10.64 -15.53
C SER A 36 10.65 11.96 -16.29
N SER A 37 11.34 12.06 -17.44
CA SER A 37 11.00 13.09 -18.44
C SER A 37 9.57 12.86 -18.95
N GLU A 38 8.91 13.92 -19.42
CA GLU A 38 7.51 13.89 -19.87
C GLU A 38 7.23 12.75 -20.87
N ASP A 39 8.08 12.59 -21.89
CA ASP A 39 7.95 11.50 -22.88
C ASP A 39 8.04 10.09 -22.26
N VAL A 40 8.87 9.92 -21.24
CA VAL A 40 9.06 8.62 -20.56
C VAL A 40 7.93 8.37 -19.57
N TYR A 41 7.45 9.41 -18.90
CA TYR A 41 6.31 9.35 -18.00
C TYR A 41 5.06 8.85 -18.72
N GLU A 42 4.76 9.38 -19.91
CA GLU A 42 3.58 8.96 -20.68
C GLU A 42 3.63 7.49 -21.10
N GLU A 43 4.79 7.01 -21.54
CA GLU A 43 4.95 5.59 -21.92
C GLU A 43 4.90 4.67 -20.69
N GLU A 44 5.55 5.05 -19.58
CA GLU A 44 5.47 4.30 -18.32
C GLU A 44 4.03 4.19 -17.82
N GLN A 45 3.26 5.28 -17.88
CA GLN A 45 1.84 5.27 -17.51
C GLN A 45 1.01 4.35 -18.40
N LYS A 46 1.23 4.35 -19.73
CA LYS A 46 0.55 3.43 -20.65
C LYS A 46 0.87 1.98 -20.33
N ASP A 47 2.13 1.67 -20.03
CA ASP A 47 2.56 0.30 -19.72
C ASP A 47 2.01 -0.17 -18.37
N ILE A 48 2.03 0.68 -17.33
CA ILE A 48 1.41 0.38 -16.02
C ILE A 48 -0.09 0.09 -16.21
N LEU A 49 -0.81 0.97 -16.93
CA LEU A 49 -2.23 0.78 -17.19
C LEU A 49 -2.52 -0.49 -18.01
N ARG A 50 -1.66 -0.84 -18.96
CA ARG A 50 -1.78 -2.08 -19.74
C ARG A 50 -1.60 -3.30 -18.85
N SER A 51 -0.58 -3.33 -18.01
CA SER A 51 -0.33 -4.44 -17.08
C SER A 51 -1.50 -4.61 -16.11
N TRP A 52 -1.99 -3.51 -15.53
CA TRP A 52 -3.19 -3.53 -14.70
C TRP A 52 -4.42 -4.04 -15.47
N ALA A 53 -4.65 -3.59 -16.70
CA ALA A 53 -5.78 -4.06 -17.51
C ALA A 53 -5.72 -5.56 -17.82
N ILE A 54 -4.52 -6.11 -18.09
CA ILE A 54 -4.32 -7.55 -18.31
C ILE A 54 -4.64 -8.33 -17.04
N LEU A 55 -4.11 -7.89 -15.90
CA LEU A 55 -4.35 -8.53 -14.60
C LEU A 55 -5.82 -8.49 -14.21
N THR A 56 -6.51 -7.38 -14.48
CA THR A 56 -7.95 -7.24 -14.25
C THR A 56 -8.75 -8.17 -15.16
N GLN A 57 -8.45 -8.21 -16.46
CA GLN A 57 -9.16 -9.10 -17.40
C GLN A 57 -8.96 -10.59 -17.07
N ALA A 58 -7.80 -10.95 -16.52
CA ALA A 58 -7.51 -12.30 -16.06
C ALA A 58 -8.17 -12.64 -14.70
N GLY A 59 -8.89 -11.71 -14.06
CA GLY A 59 -9.54 -11.88 -12.76
C GLY A 59 -8.56 -11.94 -11.59
N ILE A 60 -7.28 -11.61 -11.82
CA ILE A 60 -6.24 -11.70 -10.80
C ILE A 60 -6.34 -10.52 -9.84
N VAL A 61 -6.66 -9.32 -10.34
CA VAL A 61 -6.88 -8.14 -9.48
C VAL A 61 -8.02 -8.37 -8.49
N ASP A 62 -9.12 -9.01 -8.91
CA ASP A 62 -10.24 -9.32 -8.02
C ASP A 62 -9.79 -10.27 -6.90
N SER A 63 -9.06 -11.33 -7.24
CA SER A 63 -8.52 -12.28 -6.27
C SER A 63 -7.51 -11.62 -5.32
N MET A 64 -6.71 -10.67 -5.81
CA MET A 64 -5.75 -9.91 -5.02
C MET A 64 -6.44 -8.87 -4.13
N SER A 65 -7.54 -8.27 -4.60
CA SER A 65 -8.39 -7.38 -3.82
C SER A 65 -9.00 -8.12 -2.64
N ASP A 66 -9.61 -9.28 -2.86
CA ASP A 66 -10.19 -10.10 -1.79
C ASP A 66 -9.14 -10.47 -0.72
N ALA A 67 -7.90 -10.78 -1.15
CA ALA A 67 -6.79 -11.06 -0.25
C ALA A 67 -6.33 -9.81 0.53
N ALA A 68 -6.32 -8.65 -0.12
CA ALA A 68 -5.99 -7.37 0.51
C ALA A 68 -7.05 -6.95 1.53
N ASP A 69 -8.34 -7.15 1.22
CA ASP A 69 -9.46 -6.91 2.14
C ASP A 69 -9.34 -7.79 3.38
N TRP A 70 -9.11 -9.10 3.20
CA TRP A 70 -8.91 -10.01 4.33
C TRP A 70 -7.73 -9.60 5.21
N MET A 71 -6.61 -9.18 4.60
CA MET A 71 -5.45 -8.72 5.35
C MET A 71 -5.70 -7.39 6.07
N ALA A 72 -6.43 -6.46 5.47
CA ALA A 72 -6.84 -5.22 6.12
C ALA A 72 -7.71 -5.50 7.36
N ASP A 73 -8.65 -6.44 7.27
CA ASP A 73 -9.49 -6.87 8.40
C ASP A 73 -8.69 -7.55 9.52
N VAL A 74 -7.67 -8.35 9.17
CA VAL A 74 -6.80 -9.01 10.16
C VAL A 74 -5.87 -8.01 10.85
N MET A 75 -5.26 -7.10 10.08
CA MET A 75 -4.28 -6.14 10.58
C MET A 75 -4.92 -4.96 11.31
N VAL A 76 -6.11 -4.54 10.87
CA VAL A 76 -6.85 -3.39 11.38
C VAL A 76 -8.25 -3.85 11.75
N ASN A 77 -8.35 -4.49 12.91
CA ASN A 77 -9.59 -5.09 13.36
C ASN A 77 -10.60 -4.03 13.81
N ASP A 78 -11.85 -4.14 13.37
CA ASP A 78 -12.92 -3.21 13.74
C ASP A 78 -13.25 -3.25 15.25
N ASN A 79 -12.93 -4.34 15.94
CA ASN A 79 -13.04 -4.45 17.40
C ASN A 79 -12.03 -3.57 18.17
N MET A 80 -11.11 -2.90 17.47
CA MET A 80 -10.25 -1.87 18.08
C MET A 80 -11.00 -0.55 18.29
N LEU A 81 -12.17 -0.37 17.67
CA LEU A 81 -13.04 0.77 17.94
C LEU A 81 -13.92 0.50 19.17
N PRO A 82 -14.16 1.52 20.02
CA PRO A 82 -15.26 1.52 20.97
C PRO A 82 -16.60 1.13 20.31
N PRO A 83 -17.56 0.59 21.08
CA PRO A 83 -18.84 0.12 20.54
C PRO A 83 -19.58 1.22 19.77
N GLU A 84 -20.32 0.80 18.74
CA GLU A 84 -20.99 1.68 17.75
C GLU A 84 -22.06 2.62 18.33
N ASP A 85 -22.39 2.49 19.61
CA ASP A 85 -23.37 3.31 20.33
C ASP A 85 -22.79 4.60 20.92
N MET A 86 -21.48 4.85 20.76
CA MET A 86 -20.85 6.13 21.12
C MET A 86 -21.09 7.21 20.05
N ASP A 87 -21.46 8.41 20.49
CA ASP A 87 -21.65 9.58 19.64
C ASP A 87 -20.30 10.02 19.05
N ASP A 88 -20.27 10.54 17.82
CA ASP A 88 -19.06 11.07 17.20
C ASP A 88 -18.45 12.24 18.00
N ALA A 89 -19.27 12.91 18.81
CA ALA A 89 -18.86 13.93 19.77
C ALA A 89 -18.27 13.38 21.08
N ASP A 90 -18.42 12.07 21.34
CA ASP A 90 -17.82 11.43 22.51
C ASP A 90 -16.30 11.45 22.39
N ILE A 91 -15.64 11.60 23.53
CA ILE A 91 -14.20 11.80 23.57
C ILE A 91 -13.53 10.50 24.00
N VAL A 92 -12.62 10.00 23.17
CA VAL A 92 -11.76 8.85 23.50
C VAL A 92 -10.39 9.38 23.90
N THR A 93 -9.86 8.88 25.01
CA THR A 93 -8.51 9.21 25.48
C THR A 93 -7.57 8.08 25.11
N VAL A 94 -6.59 8.35 24.23
CA VAL A 94 -5.50 7.40 23.97
C VAL A 94 -4.19 8.17 23.76
N GLY A 95 -3.18 7.84 24.55
CA GLY A 95 -1.78 8.26 24.33
C GLY A 95 -0.87 7.17 24.85
N PHE A 96 0.27 6.96 24.19
CA PHE A 96 1.29 5.98 24.59
C PHE A 96 2.67 6.61 24.47
N ASP A 97 3.39 6.71 25.58
CA ASP A 97 4.77 7.20 25.67
C ASP A 97 5.73 6.07 25.30
N MET A 98 5.99 5.95 23.99
CA MET A 98 6.88 4.93 23.43
C MET A 98 8.36 5.16 23.76
N ASP A 99 8.73 6.34 24.24
CA ASP A 99 10.10 6.68 24.64
C ASP A 99 10.40 6.21 26.08
N HIS A 100 9.37 6.07 26.92
CA HIS A 100 9.47 5.54 28.29
C HIS A 100 8.38 4.49 28.58
N PRO A 101 8.46 3.30 27.95
CA PRO A 101 7.44 2.25 28.05
C PRO A 101 7.24 1.63 29.44
N GLY A 102 8.06 2.03 30.42
CA GLY A 102 7.95 1.60 31.83
C GLY A 102 7.62 2.72 32.81
N SER A 103 7.23 3.91 32.34
CA SER A 103 6.84 5.02 33.22
C SER A 103 5.39 4.84 33.72
N ASP A 104 5.11 5.36 34.91
CA ASP A 104 3.75 5.35 35.50
C ASP A 104 2.76 6.24 34.73
N ASP A 105 3.27 7.15 33.88
CA ASP A 105 2.54 8.06 32.99
C ASP A 105 2.61 7.61 31.52
N PHE A 106 2.83 6.32 31.26
CA PHE A 106 2.91 5.75 29.90
C PHE A 106 1.73 6.16 29.02
N ALA A 107 0.57 6.45 29.61
CA ALA A 107 -0.55 7.02 28.89
C ALA A 107 -0.79 8.49 29.27
N THR A 108 -0.56 9.40 28.33
CA THR A 108 -0.91 10.82 28.47
C THR A 108 -2.19 11.16 27.70
N PHE A 109 -3.00 12.05 28.28
CA PHE A 109 -4.36 12.36 27.82
C PHE A 109 -4.36 13.36 26.66
N GLN A 110 -4.44 12.87 25.43
CA GLN A 110 -5.03 13.64 24.33
C GLN A 110 -6.46 13.16 24.10
N THR A 111 -7.39 14.10 24.20
CA THR A 111 -8.82 13.88 23.92
C THR A 111 -9.05 13.98 22.43
N ILE A 112 -9.26 12.84 21.77
CA ILE A 112 -9.62 12.79 20.35
C ILE A 112 -11.12 12.54 20.26
N PRO A 113 -11.89 13.36 19.51
CA PRO A 113 -13.28 13.07 19.23
C PRO A 113 -13.42 11.69 18.56
N PHE A 114 -14.42 10.91 18.96
CA PHE A 114 -14.62 9.55 18.45
C PHE A 114 -14.81 9.52 16.94
N GLY A 115 -15.46 10.54 16.37
CA GLY A 115 -15.55 10.70 14.92
C GLY A 115 -14.19 10.84 14.22
N GLU A 116 -13.21 11.50 14.85
CA GLU A 116 -11.83 11.58 14.34
C GLU A 116 -11.10 10.25 14.51
N LEU A 117 -11.32 9.53 15.61
CA LEU A 117 -10.76 8.18 15.81
C LEU A 117 -11.25 7.20 14.73
N ARG A 118 -12.54 7.24 14.38
CA ARG A 118 -13.13 6.40 13.33
C ARG A 118 -12.55 6.75 11.95
N LYS A 119 -12.38 8.04 11.64
CA LYS A 119 -11.71 8.48 10.40
C LYS A 119 -10.28 7.97 10.32
N MET A 120 -9.50 8.09 11.40
CA MET A 120 -8.12 7.58 11.42
C MET A 120 -8.08 6.06 11.25
N HIS A 121 -8.96 5.32 11.92
CA HIS A 121 -9.07 3.87 11.75
C HIS A 121 -9.39 3.49 10.30
N GLN A 122 -10.37 4.16 9.69
CA GLN A 122 -10.71 3.95 8.28
C GLN A 122 -9.53 4.26 7.36
N GLN A 123 -8.82 5.36 7.59
CA GLN A 123 -7.63 5.71 6.80
C GLN A 123 -6.52 4.68 6.93
N ILE A 124 -6.27 4.14 8.12
CA ILE A 124 -5.27 3.08 8.35
C ILE A 124 -5.70 1.79 7.65
N LYS A 125 -7.00 1.45 7.68
CA LYS A 125 -7.56 0.28 7.00
C LYS A 125 -7.42 0.38 5.48
N GLU A 126 -7.82 1.52 4.90
CA GLU A 126 -7.67 1.82 3.47
C GLU A 126 -6.20 1.83 3.04
N SER A 127 -5.31 2.42 3.85
CA SER A 127 -3.86 2.41 3.58
C SER A 127 -3.28 1.00 3.58
N THR A 128 -3.71 0.15 4.53
CA THR A 128 -3.28 -1.25 4.62
C THR A 128 -3.75 -2.04 3.40
N TYR A 129 -5.03 -1.91 3.03
CA TYR A 129 -5.58 -2.52 1.82
C TYR A 129 -4.77 -2.15 0.57
N ASN A 130 -4.59 -0.86 0.31
CA ASN A 130 -3.89 -0.38 -0.88
C ASN A 130 -2.43 -0.85 -0.92
N THR A 131 -1.77 -0.91 0.23
CA THR A 131 -0.38 -1.40 0.33
C THR A 131 -0.31 -2.89 -0.01
N VAL A 132 -1.18 -3.72 0.57
CA VAL A 132 -1.21 -5.16 0.30
C VAL A 132 -1.55 -5.44 -1.16
N LEU A 133 -2.58 -4.78 -1.69
CA LEU A 133 -2.99 -4.92 -3.09
C LEU A 133 -1.83 -4.56 -4.04
N GLY A 134 -1.18 -3.41 -3.82
CA GLY A 134 -0.04 -2.98 -4.62
C GLY A 134 1.13 -3.97 -4.56
N CYS A 135 1.42 -4.55 -3.38
CA CYS A 135 2.46 -5.57 -3.23
C CYS A 135 2.14 -6.85 -4.01
N LEU A 136 0.89 -7.31 -3.95
CA LEU A 136 0.45 -8.50 -4.67
C LEU A 136 0.51 -8.27 -6.18
N ILE A 137 -0.01 -7.13 -6.66
CA ILE A 137 -0.03 -6.80 -8.09
C ILE A 137 1.38 -6.68 -8.64
N SER A 138 2.28 -5.99 -7.92
CA SER A 138 3.67 -5.88 -8.35
C SER A 138 4.37 -7.25 -8.36
N GLY A 139 4.12 -8.09 -7.36
CA GLY A 139 4.65 -9.45 -7.31
C GLY A 139 4.20 -10.31 -8.49
N VAL A 140 2.91 -10.30 -8.82
CA VAL A 140 2.37 -11.03 -9.97
C VAL A 140 2.89 -10.47 -11.29
N SER A 141 2.96 -9.15 -11.43
CA SER A 141 3.49 -8.51 -12.65
C SER A 141 4.92 -8.92 -12.93
N LYS A 142 5.75 -8.99 -11.88
CA LYS A 142 7.14 -9.46 -12.00
C LYS A 142 7.22 -10.92 -12.46
N LEU A 143 6.36 -11.79 -11.94
CA LEU A 143 6.31 -13.21 -12.36
C LEU A 143 5.86 -13.34 -13.82
N LEU A 144 4.88 -12.54 -14.25
CA LEU A 144 4.44 -12.53 -15.64
C LEU A 144 5.52 -12.02 -16.59
N ASP A 145 6.26 -10.98 -16.21
CA ASP A 145 7.39 -10.48 -17.00
C ASP A 145 8.50 -11.55 -17.12
N GLU A 146 8.82 -12.25 -16.03
CA GLU A 146 9.79 -13.36 -16.06
C GLU A 146 9.32 -14.52 -16.96
N GLU A 147 8.05 -14.94 -16.90
CA GLU A 147 7.50 -16.00 -17.77
C GLU A 147 7.39 -15.57 -19.25
N LEU A 148 7.01 -14.32 -19.54
CA LEU A 148 6.97 -13.78 -20.91
C LEU A 148 8.36 -13.73 -21.56
N ILE A 149 9.40 -13.43 -20.77
CA ILE A 149 10.80 -13.45 -21.21
C ILE A 149 11.25 -14.89 -21.52
N GLU A 150 10.85 -15.88 -20.71
CA GLU A 150 11.18 -17.29 -20.98
C GLU A 150 10.46 -17.84 -22.23
N LEU A 151 9.22 -17.41 -22.50
CA LEU A 151 8.46 -17.83 -23.69
C LEU A 151 8.94 -17.23 -25.01
N THR A 152 9.57 -16.06 -24.98
CA THR A 152 10.07 -15.35 -26.18
C THR A 152 11.51 -15.68 -26.54
N THR A 153 12.21 -16.44 -25.70
CA THR A 153 13.60 -16.90 -25.92
C THR A 153 13.69 -18.32 -26.49
N VAL A 154 12.57 -18.93 -26.89
CA VAL A 154 12.48 -20.23 -27.57
C VAL A 154 12.20 -20.07 -29.06
#